data_AF-A0A818PLR5-F1
#
_entry.id   AF-A0A818PLR5-F1
#
_cell.length_a   1.000
_cell.length_b   1.000
_cell.length_c   1.000
_cell.angle_alpha   90.00
_cell.angle_beta   90.00
_cell.angle_gamma   90.00
#
_symmetry.space_group_name_H-M   'P 1'
#
loop_
_entity.id
_entity.type
_entity.pdbx_description
1 polymer ?
#
loop_
_entity_poly.entity_id
_entity_poly.type
_entity_poly.pdbx_seq_one_letter_code
_entity_poly.pdbx_strand_id
1 'polypeptide(L)'
;MTSNSESQGEWYTTDCGRTQFTLPVRYQNLVHIGYGASGTVIRATDTETGKYVAIKKIFHPFRSQMHAKQTYQRLKQLMYLNHPDAQVVQLYNVFTPEKNIDDFQTLYFVLNYVDYDLSRVIKRNVPFTEDQIKYIIYSLLRGLKFIHSAGIFHHELNPSDIGMDKNSNIAMQLLILADCRQKQKKDYNVLFGFKYDPVTKTLTSGVSPEGIDFLDCLLTFDHRTRPTAEEALSHPFLKTFHNPMDEPTKEFLVDEHQAKVYSTAEWKSIIWQMIEEFVPPFWINDEDDIADD
;
A
#
# COMPACT_ATOMS: atom_id res chain seq x y z
N MET A 1 -18.10 -21.23 -21.89
CA MET A 1 -18.06 -20.27 -23.01
C MET A 1 -19.02 -19.14 -22.69
N THR A 2 -18.49 -18.12 -22.05
CA THR A 2 -19.06 -16.78 -21.93
C THR A 2 -17.85 -15.87 -22.07
N SER A 3 -17.70 -15.33 -23.27
CA SER A 3 -16.63 -14.41 -23.65
C SER A 3 -16.80 -13.10 -22.88
N ASN A 4 -15.75 -12.68 -22.16
CA ASN A 4 -15.62 -11.32 -21.62
C ASN A 4 -15.36 -10.33 -22.77
N SER A 5 -16.39 -10.06 -23.56
CA SER A 5 -16.41 -8.99 -24.54
C SER A 5 -17.52 -8.02 -24.13
N GLU A 6 -17.20 -6.98 -23.36
CA GLU A 6 -17.93 -5.70 -23.29
C GLU A 6 -17.42 -4.82 -22.13
N SER A 7 -16.33 -4.09 -22.37
CA SER A 7 -16.12 -2.71 -21.91
C SER A 7 -14.79 -2.18 -22.45
N GLN A 8 -14.60 -2.16 -23.78
CA GLN A 8 -13.60 -1.25 -24.35
C GLN A 8 -14.21 0.16 -24.31
N GLY A 9 -14.18 0.76 -23.11
CA GLY A 9 -14.66 2.12 -22.89
C GLY A 9 -13.90 3.10 -23.77
N GLU A 10 -14.55 4.20 -24.12
CA GLU A 10 -13.89 5.34 -24.76
C GLU A 10 -12.72 5.83 -23.88
N TRP A 11 -11.66 6.32 -24.52
CA TRP A 11 -10.47 6.85 -23.83
C TRP A 11 -10.38 8.34 -24.08
N TYR A 12 -9.85 9.08 -23.11
CA TYR A 12 -9.53 10.48 -23.29
C TYR A 12 -8.13 10.78 -22.77
N THR A 13 -7.51 11.81 -23.32
CA THR A 13 -6.19 12.29 -22.91
C THR A 13 -6.30 13.70 -22.38
N THR A 14 -5.76 13.95 -21.18
CA THR A 14 -5.74 15.27 -20.56
C THR A 14 -4.47 15.47 -19.75
N ASP A 15 -4.05 16.72 -19.59
CA ASP A 15 -2.99 17.08 -18.68
C ASP A 15 -3.54 17.23 -17.25
N CYS A 16 -2.83 16.69 -16.27
CA CYS A 16 -3.12 16.89 -14.85
C CYS A 16 -1.81 17.15 -14.11
N GLY A 17 -1.66 18.37 -13.58
CA GLY A 17 -0.39 18.85 -13.05
C GLY A 17 0.65 19.05 -14.16
N ARG A 18 1.71 18.22 -14.16
CA ARG A 18 2.82 18.27 -15.15
C ARG A 18 2.92 16.98 -15.96
N THR A 19 1.87 16.16 -15.95
CA THR A 19 1.87 14.85 -16.57
C THR A 19 0.60 14.71 -17.40
N GLN A 20 0.77 14.21 -18.62
CA GLN A 20 -0.34 13.84 -19.47
C GLN A 20 -0.85 12.45 -19.08
N PHE A 21 -2.16 12.30 -18.94
CA PHE A 21 -2.84 11.05 -18.63
C PHE A 21 -3.73 10.64 -19.80
N THR A 22 -3.75 9.35 -20.10
CA THR A 22 -4.70 8.73 -21.06
C THR A 22 -5.46 7.68 -20.29
N LEU A 23 -6.75 7.93 -20.06
CA LEU A 23 -7.57 7.16 -19.12
C LEU A 23 -8.90 6.75 -19.79
N PRO A 24 -9.53 5.65 -19.34
CA PRO A 24 -10.91 5.35 -19.67
C PRO A 24 -11.84 6.48 -19.22
N VAL A 25 -12.90 6.77 -19.98
CA VAL A 25 -13.92 7.78 -19.63
C VAL A 25 -14.62 7.50 -18.29
N ARG A 26 -14.50 6.28 -17.76
CA ARG A 26 -14.94 5.91 -16.41
C ARG A 26 -14.35 6.83 -15.32
N TYR A 27 -13.10 7.26 -15.45
CA TYR A 27 -12.43 8.07 -14.43
C TYR A 27 -12.48 9.55 -14.81
N GLN A 28 -13.16 10.38 -14.01
CA GLN A 28 -13.41 11.79 -14.29
C GLN A 28 -12.93 12.69 -13.14
N ASN A 29 -13.07 14.02 -13.28
CA ASN A 29 -12.80 15.01 -12.23
C ASN A 29 -11.39 14.90 -11.62
N LEU A 30 -10.38 14.84 -12.49
CA LEU A 30 -9.00 14.59 -12.08
C LEU A 30 -8.45 15.73 -11.22
N VAL A 31 -7.83 15.37 -10.09
CA VAL A 31 -7.11 16.30 -9.21
C VAL A 31 -5.71 15.75 -8.96
N HIS A 32 -4.69 16.55 -9.24
CA HIS A 32 -3.31 16.17 -8.94
C HIS A 32 -3.07 16.13 -7.42
N ILE A 33 -2.60 14.98 -6.89
CA ILE A 33 -2.37 14.82 -5.44
C ILE A 33 -0.90 14.66 -5.06
N GLY A 34 -0.02 14.23 -5.96
CA GLY A 34 1.41 14.15 -5.66
C GLY A 34 2.30 13.65 -6.79
N TYR A 35 3.57 14.06 -6.72
CA TYR A 35 4.66 13.50 -7.50
C TYR A 35 5.47 12.56 -6.61
N GLY A 36 5.67 11.32 -7.06
CA GLY A 36 6.56 10.35 -6.42
C GLY A 36 7.73 9.99 -7.32
N ALA A 37 8.79 9.41 -6.73
CA ALA A 37 9.96 8.94 -7.49
C ALA A 37 9.60 7.88 -8.56
N SER A 38 8.48 7.17 -8.39
CA SER A 38 8.02 6.09 -9.26
C SER A 38 6.84 6.47 -10.17
N GLY A 39 6.35 7.72 -10.10
CA GLY A 39 5.17 8.10 -10.88
C GLY A 39 4.44 9.34 -10.37
N THR A 40 3.44 9.77 -11.13
CA THR A 40 2.48 10.81 -10.72
C THR A 40 1.22 10.15 -10.21
N VAL A 41 0.67 10.66 -9.10
CA VAL A 41 -0.60 10.20 -8.53
C VAL A 41 -1.63 11.32 -8.65
N ILE A 42 -2.82 10.94 -9.11
CA ILE A 42 -4.01 11.80 -9.19
C ILE A 42 -5.15 11.16 -8.41
N ARG A 43 -6.06 11.98 -7.89
CA ARG A 43 -7.39 11.56 -7.48
C ARG A 43 -8.32 11.67 -8.69
N ALA A 44 -9.20 10.70 -8.88
CA ALA A 44 -10.29 10.75 -9.85
C ALA A 44 -11.61 10.32 -9.18
N THR A 45 -12.73 10.71 -9.77
CA THR A 45 -14.04 10.12 -9.48
C THR A 45 -14.24 8.93 -10.43
N ASP A 46 -14.46 7.75 -9.87
CA ASP A 46 -14.93 6.61 -10.64
C ASP A 46 -16.43 6.73 -10.88
N THR A 47 -16.83 6.96 -12.13
CA THR A 47 -18.25 7.21 -12.50
C THR A 47 -19.13 5.97 -12.42
N GLU A 48 -18.56 4.76 -12.39
CA GLU A 48 -19.33 3.53 -12.24
C GLU A 48 -19.67 3.25 -10.77
N THR A 49 -18.74 3.57 -9.85
CA THR A 49 -18.91 3.31 -8.41
C THR A 49 -19.31 4.54 -7.61
N GLY A 50 -19.15 5.74 -8.17
CA GLY A 50 -19.31 7.02 -7.49
C GLY A 50 -18.16 7.37 -6.52
N LYS A 51 -17.25 6.42 -6.24
CA LYS A 51 -16.19 6.57 -5.24
C LYS A 51 -15.01 7.38 -5.78
N TYR A 52 -14.25 8.00 -4.87
CA TYR A 52 -12.93 8.54 -5.21
C TYR A 52 -11.90 7.42 -5.30
N VAL A 53 -11.04 7.49 -6.32
CA VAL A 53 -9.93 6.56 -6.54
C VAL A 53 -8.62 7.31 -6.70
N ALA A 54 -7.51 6.68 -6.28
CA ALA A 54 -6.17 7.17 -6.55
C ALA A 54 -5.62 6.46 -7.79
N ILE A 55 -5.31 7.22 -8.85
CA ILE A 55 -4.72 6.68 -10.07
C ILE A 55 -3.24 7.06 -10.12
N LYS A 56 -2.37 6.06 -10.16
CA LYS A 56 -0.92 6.22 -10.26
C LYS A 56 -0.43 5.84 -11.66
N LYS A 57 0.17 6.80 -12.37
CA LYS A 57 0.91 6.55 -13.61
C LYS A 57 2.35 6.16 -13.30
N ILE A 58 2.77 4.98 -13.74
CA ILE A 58 4.14 4.49 -13.51
C ILE A 58 5.11 5.13 -14.51
N PHE A 59 6.23 5.66 -14.01
CA PHE A 59 7.25 6.27 -14.87
C PHE A 59 8.18 5.23 -15.47
N HIS A 60 8.27 5.24 -16.81
CA HIS A 60 9.20 4.44 -17.61
C HIS A 60 9.39 2.99 -17.10
N PRO A 61 8.30 2.21 -16.95
CA PRO A 61 8.34 0.88 -16.33
C PRO A 61 9.32 -0.07 -17.02
N PHE A 62 9.63 0.15 -18.30
CA PHE A 62 10.47 -0.71 -19.13
C PHE A 62 11.81 -0.07 -19.54
N ARG A 63 12.27 0.99 -18.86
CA ARG A 63 13.54 1.67 -19.21
C ARG A 63 14.75 0.75 -19.11
N SER A 64 14.75 -0.17 -18.15
CA SER A 64 15.79 -1.18 -18.01
C SER A 64 15.21 -2.45 -17.38
N GLN A 65 15.99 -3.54 -17.42
CA GLN A 65 15.65 -4.82 -16.80
C GLN A 65 15.30 -4.68 -15.31
N MET A 66 16.01 -3.81 -14.59
CA MET A 66 15.74 -3.53 -13.17
C MET A 66 14.36 -2.87 -12.99
N HIS A 67 14.04 -1.84 -13.78
CA HIS A 67 12.75 -1.15 -13.69
C HIS A 67 11.58 -2.08 -14.06
N ALA A 68 11.78 -2.94 -15.07
CA ALA A 68 10.77 -3.90 -15.49
C ALA A 68 10.52 -4.95 -14.40
N LYS A 69 11.57 -5.52 -13.81
CA LYS A 69 11.47 -6.42 -12.66
C LYS A 69 10.75 -5.77 -11.48
N GLN A 70 11.11 -4.53 -11.14
CA GLN A 70 10.46 -3.80 -10.05
C GLN A 70 8.98 -3.53 -10.32
N THR A 71 8.62 -3.24 -11.58
CA THR A 71 7.22 -3.03 -11.98
C THR A 71 6.42 -4.31 -11.83
N TYR A 72 6.96 -5.44 -12.31
CA TYR A 72 6.37 -6.77 -12.13
C TYR A 72 6.15 -7.09 -10.65
N GLN A 73 7.21 -6.96 -9.82
CA GLN A 73 7.14 -7.26 -8.40
C GLN A 73 6.06 -6.45 -7.69
N ARG A 74 5.96 -5.15 -7.99
CA ARG A 74 4.93 -4.27 -7.43
C ARG A 74 3.52 -4.73 -7.82
N LEU A 75 3.29 -5.02 -9.09
CA LEU A 75 1.98 -5.48 -9.53
C LEU A 75 1.62 -6.83 -8.89
N LYS A 76 2.54 -7.80 -8.88
CA LYS A 76 2.33 -9.13 -8.26
C LYS A 76 1.99 -9.00 -6.77
N GLN A 77 2.71 -8.15 -6.04
CA GLN A 77 2.48 -7.94 -4.61
C GLN A 77 1.16 -7.22 -4.34
N LEU A 78 0.82 -6.17 -5.11
CA LEU A 78 -0.47 -5.49 -5.00
C LEU A 78 -1.63 -6.44 -5.26
N MET A 79 -1.53 -7.28 -6.29
CA MET A 79 -2.55 -8.30 -6.58
C MET A 79 -2.64 -9.34 -5.46
N TYR A 80 -1.51 -9.81 -4.91
CA TYR A 80 -1.48 -10.87 -3.90
C TYR A 80 -1.98 -10.42 -2.53
N LEU A 81 -1.61 -9.21 -2.12
CA LEU A 81 -1.97 -8.62 -0.83
C LEU A 81 -3.37 -7.98 -0.83
N ASN A 82 -4.04 -7.90 -1.98
CA ASN A 82 -5.34 -7.24 -2.10
C ASN A 82 -6.39 -7.92 -1.20
N HIS A 83 -6.72 -7.28 -0.08
CA HIS A 83 -7.66 -7.81 0.89
C HIS A 83 -8.35 -6.64 1.61
N PRO A 84 -9.69 -6.60 1.65
CA PRO A 84 -10.43 -5.46 2.19
C PRO A 84 -10.08 -5.20 3.65
N ASP A 85 -9.98 -6.29 4.42
CA ASP A 85 -9.77 -6.16 5.85
C ASP A 85 -8.31 -5.91 6.25
N ALA A 86 -7.29 -5.99 5.39
CA ALA A 86 -5.90 -6.13 5.85
C ALA A 86 -5.14 -4.80 6.19
N GLN A 87 -5.83 -3.67 6.30
CA GLN A 87 -5.25 -2.30 6.37
C GLN A 87 -4.16 -2.03 5.33
N VAL A 88 -4.21 -2.70 4.18
CA VAL A 88 -3.31 -2.46 3.05
C VAL A 88 -4.05 -1.72 1.93
N VAL A 89 -3.29 -0.97 1.13
CA VAL A 89 -3.83 -0.35 -0.09
C VAL A 89 -4.39 -1.42 -1.02
N GLN A 90 -5.58 -1.16 -1.55
CA GLN A 90 -6.33 -2.08 -2.38
C GLN A 90 -6.14 -1.71 -3.85
N LEU A 91 -5.91 -2.70 -4.69
CA LEU A 91 -5.83 -2.54 -6.15
C LEU A 91 -7.21 -2.77 -6.75
N TYR A 92 -7.83 -1.70 -7.23
CA TYR A 92 -9.14 -1.75 -7.87
C TYR A 92 -9.06 -2.08 -9.35
N ASN A 93 -8.05 -1.54 -10.03
CA ASN A 93 -7.84 -1.79 -11.45
C ASN A 93 -6.37 -1.60 -11.84
N VAL A 94 -5.95 -2.26 -12.90
CA VAL A 94 -4.66 -2.04 -13.57
C VAL A 94 -4.90 -2.03 -15.07
N PHE A 95 -4.36 -1.04 -15.77
CA PHE A 95 -4.56 -0.94 -17.22
C PHE A 95 -3.43 -0.19 -17.92
N THR A 96 -3.43 -0.36 -19.24
CA THR A 96 -2.64 0.39 -20.22
C THR A 96 -3.56 0.91 -21.33
N PRO A 97 -3.31 2.12 -21.89
CA PRO A 97 -4.05 2.63 -23.04
C PRO A 97 -3.59 2.00 -24.36
N GLU A 98 -2.42 1.37 -24.38
CA GLU A 98 -1.85 0.76 -25.57
C GLU A 98 -2.57 -0.56 -25.88
N LYS A 99 -2.89 -0.81 -27.16
CA LYS A 99 -3.67 -1.99 -27.60
C LYS A 99 -2.82 -3.23 -27.87
N ASN A 100 -1.52 -3.04 -28.08
CA ASN A 100 -0.58 -4.10 -28.43
C ASN A 100 0.62 -4.06 -27.50
N ILE A 101 1.19 -5.23 -27.23
CA ILE A 101 2.40 -5.38 -26.43
C ILE A 101 3.61 -4.62 -27.01
N ASP A 102 3.72 -4.50 -28.33
CA ASP A 102 4.86 -3.80 -28.95
C ASP A 102 4.91 -2.34 -28.52
N ASP A 103 3.74 -1.70 -28.45
CA ASP A 103 3.58 -0.29 -28.08
C ASP A 103 3.52 -0.05 -26.57
N PHE A 104 3.34 -1.11 -25.76
CA PHE A 104 3.12 -0.99 -24.31
C PHE A 104 4.26 -0.22 -23.62
N GLN A 105 3.94 0.95 -23.08
CA GLN A 105 4.92 1.83 -22.43
C GLN A 105 4.36 2.44 -21.15
N THR A 106 3.03 2.48 -21.05
CA THR A 106 2.33 3.17 -19.98
C THR A 106 1.55 2.18 -19.14
N LEU A 107 1.72 2.28 -17.82
CA LEU A 107 1.00 1.45 -16.86
C LEU A 107 0.33 2.36 -15.81
N TYR A 108 -0.94 2.09 -15.54
CA TYR A 108 -1.73 2.78 -14.52
C TYR A 108 -2.22 1.79 -13.47
N PHE A 109 -2.09 2.18 -12.20
CA PHE A 109 -2.73 1.49 -11.08
C PHE A 109 -3.87 2.36 -10.56
N VAL A 110 -5.05 1.78 -10.39
CA VAL A 110 -6.21 2.38 -9.73
C VAL A 110 -6.32 1.76 -8.36
N LEU A 111 -6.19 2.59 -7.34
CA LEU A 111 -6.13 2.20 -5.94
C LEU A 111 -7.28 2.86 -5.17
N ASN A 112 -7.61 2.32 -3.99
CA ASN A 112 -8.48 3.03 -3.06
C ASN A 112 -7.89 4.40 -2.71
N TYR A 113 -8.74 5.42 -2.63
CA TYR A 113 -8.33 6.76 -2.24
C TYR A 113 -8.32 6.92 -0.71
N VAL A 114 -7.38 7.71 -0.21
CA VAL A 114 -7.32 8.14 1.20
C VAL A 114 -7.14 9.66 1.25
N ASP A 115 -7.73 10.31 2.23
CA ASP A 115 -7.82 11.77 2.30
C ASP A 115 -6.49 12.44 2.69
N TYR A 116 -5.76 11.84 3.63
CA TYR A 116 -4.56 12.41 4.21
C TYR A 116 -3.45 11.37 4.35
N ASP A 117 -2.19 11.80 4.25
CA ASP A 117 -1.07 11.01 4.76
C ASP A 117 -0.73 11.42 6.20
N LEU A 118 -0.30 10.47 7.03
CA LEU A 118 0.00 10.70 8.45
C LEU A 118 1.07 11.79 8.63
N SER A 119 2.00 11.93 7.68
CA SER A 119 3.01 13.01 7.72
C SER A 119 2.38 14.40 7.70
N ARG A 120 1.29 14.62 6.95
CA ARG A 120 0.54 15.89 6.95
C ARG A 120 -0.15 16.13 8.28
N VAL A 121 -0.69 15.09 8.91
CA VAL A 121 -1.38 15.20 10.20
C VAL A 121 -0.38 15.58 11.29
N ILE A 122 0.76 14.90 11.35
CA ILE A 122 1.84 15.21 12.31
C ILE A 122 2.32 16.66 12.15
N LYS A 123 2.48 17.15 10.90
CA LYS A 123 2.93 18.53 10.62
C LYS A 123 1.95 19.60 11.09
N ARG A 124 0.67 19.29 11.31
CA ARG A 124 -0.31 20.25 11.86
C ARG A 124 -0.05 20.55 13.34
N ASN A 125 0.82 19.79 14.00
CA ASN A 125 1.20 19.96 15.40
C ASN A 125 -0.02 19.94 16.36
N VAL A 126 -1.06 19.20 15.97
CA VAL A 126 -2.20 18.91 16.82
C VAL A 126 -1.85 17.66 17.63
N PRO A 127 -1.88 17.71 18.97
CA PRO A 127 -1.60 16.54 19.79
C PRO A 127 -2.61 15.43 19.54
N PHE A 128 -2.13 14.19 19.43
CA PHE A 128 -2.98 13.01 19.44
C PHE A 128 -3.32 12.61 20.87
N THR A 129 -4.52 12.10 21.09
CA THR A 129 -4.85 11.41 22.34
C THR A 129 -4.15 10.06 22.39
N GLU A 130 -3.98 9.49 23.58
CA GLU A 130 -3.36 8.17 23.73
C GLU A 130 -4.16 7.08 22.99
N ASP A 131 -5.50 7.16 22.99
CA ASP A 131 -6.35 6.22 22.27
C ASP A 131 -6.18 6.33 20.75
N GLN A 132 -6.01 7.55 20.22
CA GLN A 132 -5.67 7.76 18.80
C GLN A 132 -4.31 7.15 18.47
N ILE A 133 -3.30 7.33 19.33
CA ILE A 133 -1.97 6.74 19.16
C ILE A 133 -2.06 5.21 19.17
N LYS A 134 -2.79 4.63 20.14
CA LYS A 134 -3.01 3.18 20.23
C LYS A 134 -3.68 2.65 18.97
N TYR A 135 -4.73 3.31 18.48
CA TYR A 135 -5.41 2.90 17.26
C TYR A 135 -4.52 2.98 16.01
N ILE A 136 -3.71 4.06 15.90
CA ILE A 136 -2.71 4.19 14.82
C ILE A 136 -1.73 3.03 14.86
N ILE A 137 -1.10 2.79 16.01
CA ILE A 137 -0.12 1.72 16.18
C ILE A 137 -0.74 0.35 15.93
N TYR A 138 -1.92 0.09 16.48
CA TYR A 138 -2.68 -1.16 16.27
C TYR A 138 -2.91 -1.42 14.78
N SER A 139 -3.42 -0.42 14.05
CA SER A 139 -3.71 -0.53 12.61
C SER A 139 -2.44 -0.82 11.80
N LEU A 140 -1.33 -0.17 12.16
CA LEU A 140 -0.03 -0.43 11.53
C LEU A 140 0.46 -1.85 11.78
N LEU A 141 0.43 -2.31 13.03
CA LEU A 141 0.87 -3.66 13.37
C LEU A 141 -0.01 -4.73 12.75
N ARG A 142 -1.32 -4.50 12.65
CA ARG A 142 -2.27 -5.42 12.04
C ARG A 142 -1.97 -5.66 10.56
N GLY A 143 -1.75 -4.61 9.77
CA GLY A 143 -1.34 -4.83 8.39
C GLY A 143 0.13 -5.28 8.24
N LEU A 144 1.04 -4.93 9.16
CA LEU A 144 2.39 -5.49 9.17
C LEU A 144 2.37 -7.00 9.45
N LYS A 145 1.52 -7.48 10.37
CA LYS A 145 1.29 -8.91 10.61
C LYS A 145 0.84 -9.60 9.31
N PHE A 146 -0.13 -9.02 8.60
CA PHE A 146 -0.60 -9.55 7.32
C PHE A 146 0.51 -9.64 6.28
N ILE A 147 1.26 -8.56 6.06
CA ILE A 147 2.34 -8.51 5.05
C ILE A 147 3.53 -9.40 5.42
N HIS A 148 3.94 -9.41 6.69
CA HIS A 148 5.04 -10.24 7.16
C HIS A 148 4.69 -11.72 7.08
N SER A 149 3.44 -12.09 7.36
CA SER A 149 2.98 -13.48 7.16
C SER A 149 3.06 -13.93 5.70
N ALA A 150 2.89 -13.00 4.75
CA ALA A 150 3.13 -13.22 3.32
C ALA A 150 4.61 -13.31 2.91
N GLY A 151 5.55 -13.10 3.83
CA GLY A 151 6.98 -13.08 3.54
C GLY A 151 7.48 -11.79 2.88
N ILE A 152 6.69 -10.73 2.91
CA ILE A 152 6.99 -9.42 2.32
C ILE A 152 7.43 -8.48 3.45
N PHE A 153 8.38 -7.58 3.17
CA PHE A 153 8.99 -6.73 4.20
C PHE A 153 9.14 -5.29 3.71
N HIS A 154 8.63 -4.34 4.50
CA HIS A 154 8.78 -2.92 4.23
C HIS A 154 10.13 -2.44 4.80
N HIS A 155 11.15 -2.28 3.95
CA HIS A 155 12.49 -1.94 4.46
C HIS A 155 12.59 -0.51 5.05
N GLU A 156 11.68 0.39 4.69
CA GLU A 156 11.69 1.79 5.17
C GLU A 156 10.26 2.31 5.36
N LEU A 157 9.63 2.06 6.52
CA LEU A 157 8.32 2.62 6.81
C LEU A 157 8.45 4.06 7.31
N ASN A 158 7.76 4.98 6.65
CA ASN A 158 7.73 6.39 7.03
C ASN A 158 6.27 6.91 7.13
N PRO A 159 6.03 8.04 7.82
CA PRO A 159 4.66 8.57 7.98
C PRO A 159 3.94 8.96 6.68
N SER A 160 4.63 9.15 5.56
CA SER A 160 3.97 9.41 4.28
C SER A 160 3.43 8.15 3.59
N ASP A 161 3.82 6.96 4.06
CA ASP A 161 3.33 5.66 3.56
C ASP A 161 2.02 5.24 4.26
N ILE A 162 1.49 6.07 5.15
CA ILE A 162 0.30 5.77 5.96
C ILE A 162 -0.81 6.72 5.54
N GLY A 163 -1.86 6.17 4.94
CA GLY A 163 -3.08 6.88 4.60
C GLY A 163 -4.07 6.89 5.74
N MET A 164 -4.79 7.99 5.84
CA MET A 164 -5.86 8.19 6.78
C MET A 164 -7.07 8.71 6.03
N ASP A 165 -8.23 8.13 6.30
CA ASP A 165 -9.50 8.68 5.85
C ASP A 165 -10.01 9.77 6.82
N LYS A 166 -11.11 10.44 6.45
CA LYS A 166 -11.78 11.44 7.30
C LYS A 166 -12.31 10.87 8.63
N ASN A 167 -12.60 9.57 8.68
CA ASN A 167 -13.14 8.88 9.86
C ASN A 167 -12.03 8.42 10.81
N SER A 168 -10.77 8.80 10.55
CA SER A 168 -9.58 8.35 11.28
C SER A 168 -9.28 6.86 11.15
N ASN A 169 -9.93 6.14 10.21
CA ASN A 169 -9.45 4.83 9.82
C ASN A 169 -8.15 5.00 9.05
N ILE A 170 -7.28 4.00 9.20
CA ILE A 170 -5.94 4.04 8.65
C ILE A 170 -5.84 2.90 7.66
N ALA A 171 -5.61 3.27 6.40
CA ALA A 171 -5.12 2.34 5.40
C ALA A 171 -3.65 2.63 5.25
N MET A 172 -2.80 1.65 5.53
CA MET A 172 -1.42 1.79 5.11
C MET A 172 -1.42 1.86 3.59
N GLN A 173 -1.06 3.04 3.08
CA GLN A 173 -0.77 3.26 1.68
C GLN A 173 0.55 2.57 1.40
N LEU A 174 0.56 1.24 1.47
CA LEU A 174 1.74 0.42 1.24
C LEU A 174 2.08 0.49 -0.25
N LEU A 175 2.62 1.63 -0.62
CA LEU A 175 3.39 1.88 -1.80
C LEU A 175 4.78 1.35 -1.51
N ILE A 176 4.86 0.03 -1.64
CA ILE A 176 6.06 -0.80 -1.75
C ILE A 176 7.17 -0.04 -2.50
N LEU A 177 8.02 0.65 -1.74
CA LEU A 177 9.11 1.44 -2.29
C LEU A 177 10.49 0.89 -1.98
N ALA A 178 10.64 -0.16 -1.19
CA ALA A 178 11.97 -0.66 -0.87
C ALA A 178 12.06 -2.16 -1.06
N ASP A 179 12.73 -2.58 -2.15
CA ASP A 179 13.38 -3.89 -2.36
C ASP A 179 12.87 -5.02 -1.44
N CYS A 180 11.58 -5.40 -1.51
CA CYS A 180 11.05 -6.42 -0.61
C CYS A 180 11.77 -7.73 -0.92
N ARG A 181 12.74 -8.10 -0.08
CA ARG A 181 13.40 -9.39 -0.17
C ARG A 181 12.54 -10.40 0.57
N GLN A 182 12.19 -11.49 -0.10
CA GLN A 182 11.73 -12.67 0.61
C GLN A 182 12.87 -13.11 1.53
N LYS A 183 12.68 -12.93 2.84
CA LYS A 183 13.60 -13.41 3.86
C LYS A 183 13.08 -14.71 4.47
N GLN A 184 13.99 -15.50 5.01
CA GLN A 184 13.62 -16.69 5.76
C GLN A 184 12.85 -16.32 7.04
N LYS A 185 12.10 -17.28 7.57
CA LYS A 185 11.12 -17.13 8.68
C LYS A 185 11.65 -16.49 9.98
N LYS A 186 12.95 -16.21 10.09
CA LYS A 186 13.63 -15.76 11.32
C LYS A 186 13.85 -14.24 11.42
N ASP A 187 13.47 -13.46 10.40
CA ASP A 187 13.78 -12.03 10.31
C ASP A 187 12.55 -11.07 10.44
N TYR A 188 11.39 -11.54 10.94
CA TYR A 188 10.08 -10.82 10.97
C TYR A 188 9.91 -9.72 12.03
N ASN A 189 10.92 -8.89 12.26
CA ASN A 189 10.89 -7.92 13.34
C ASN A 189 10.30 -6.58 12.88
N VAL A 190 9.50 -5.95 13.75
CA VAL A 190 8.47 -4.95 13.40
C VAL A 190 8.96 -3.67 12.72
N LEU A 191 10.23 -3.28 12.87
CA LEU A 191 10.71 -1.95 12.46
C LEU A 191 12.17 -1.98 12.00
N PHE A 192 12.46 -1.81 10.71
CA PHE A 192 13.83 -1.53 10.25
C PHE A 192 14.07 -0.02 10.19
N GLY A 193 15.05 0.51 10.94
CA GLY A 193 15.67 1.81 10.63
C GLY A 193 15.50 2.97 11.61
N PHE A 194 14.67 2.90 12.65
CA PHE A 194 14.63 3.96 13.66
C PHE A 194 15.79 3.78 14.66
N LYS A 195 16.79 4.67 14.59
CA LYS A 195 17.80 4.79 15.65
C LYS A 195 17.15 5.47 16.85
N TYR A 196 16.80 4.68 17.86
CA TYR A 196 16.42 5.20 19.17
C TYR A 196 17.67 5.68 19.91
N ASP A 197 17.64 6.93 20.36
CA ASP A 197 18.59 7.44 21.35
C ASP A 197 17.92 7.32 22.74
N PRO A 198 18.34 6.37 23.60
CA PRO A 198 17.72 6.09 24.89
C PRO A 198 17.87 7.22 25.93
N VAL A 199 18.45 8.37 25.58
CA VAL A 199 18.80 9.45 26.52
C VAL A 199 17.64 10.43 26.82
N THR A 200 16.56 10.46 26.05
CA THR A 200 15.56 11.54 26.19
C THR A 200 14.33 11.15 27.02
N LYS A 201 14.47 11.15 28.35
CA LYS A 201 13.33 11.25 29.31
C LYS A 201 12.36 12.41 29.01
N THR A 202 12.74 13.34 28.15
CA THR A 202 11.95 14.48 27.67
C THR A 202 10.89 14.09 26.62
N LEU A 203 11.07 12.99 25.86
CA LEU A 203 10.14 12.58 24.80
C LEU A 203 8.87 11.89 25.31
N THR A 204 8.86 11.41 26.56
CA THR A 204 7.77 10.60 27.12
C THR A 204 6.90 11.35 28.13
N SER A 205 7.07 12.67 28.25
CA SER A 205 6.22 13.49 29.11
C SER A 205 4.77 13.45 28.59
N GLY A 206 3.87 12.86 29.38
CA GLY A 206 2.47 12.66 28.99
C GLY A 206 2.14 11.30 28.36
N VAL A 207 3.10 10.38 28.26
CA VAL A 207 2.87 8.98 27.84
C VAL A 207 2.62 8.11 29.07
N SER A 208 1.66 7.18 28.98
CA SER A 208 1.37 6.22 30.05
C SER A 208 2.57 5.29 30.33
N PRO A 209 2.71 4.75 31.55
CA PRO A 209 3.73 3.75 31.86
C PRO A 209 3.72 2.56 30.89
N GLU A 210 2.53 2.09 30.51
CA GLU A 210 2.33 1.02 29.54
C GLU A 210 2.78 1.43 28.12
N GLY A 211 2.60 2.69 27.74
CA GLY A 211 3.08 3.22 26.47
C GLY A 211 4.60 3.36 26.41
N ILE A 212 5.24 3.71 27.53
CA ILE A 212 6.70 3.75 27.63
C ILE A 212 7.28 2.33 27.51
N ASP A 213 6.72 1.37 28.24
CA ASP A 213 7.11 -0.06 28.18
C ASP A 213 6.99 -0.61 26.75
N PHE A 214 5.88 -0.29 26.08
CA PHE A 214 5.65 -0.68 24.70
C PHE A 214 6.69 -0.10 23.72
N LEU A 215 7.04 1.19 23.87
CA LEU A 215 8.06 1.83 23.06
C LEU A 215 9.44 1.21 23.28
N ASP A 216 9.81 0.90 24.53
CA ASP A 216 11.08 0.26 24.84
C ASP A 216 11.18 -1.14 24.19
N CYS A 217 10.09 -1.91 24.16
CA CYS A 217 10.03 -3.17 23.43
C CYS A 217 10.23 -2.99 21.92
N LEU A 218 9.49 -2.05 21.29
CA LEU A 218 9.57 -1.84 19.84
C LEU A 218 10.93 -1.26 19.39
N LEU A 219 11.49 -0.35 20.19
CA LEU A 219 12.72 0.38 19.91
C LEU A 219 13.98 -0.31 20.44
N THR A 220 13.87 -1.59 20.80
CA THR A 220 15.02 -2.40 21.19
C THR A 220 16.08 -2.43 20.07
N PHE A 221 17.34 -2.20 20.47
CA PHE A 221 18.47 -2.08 19.55
C PHE A 221 18.81 -3.40 18.84
N ASP A 222 18.87 -4.51 19.59
CA ASP A 222 19.08 -5.83 18.99
C ASP A 222 17.81 -6.23 18.24
N HIS A 223 17.91 -6.29 16.91
CA HIS A 223 16.79 -6.66 16.08
C HIS A 223 16.24 -8.04 16.44
N ARG A 224 17.08 -8.99 16.90
CA ARG A 224 16.68 -10.38 17.18
C ARG A 224 15.79 -10.53 18.40
N THR A 225 15.82 -9.56 19.30
CA THR A 225 15.02 -9.55 20.53
C THR A 225 13.80 -8.65 20.41
N ARG A 226 13.66 -7.92 19.29
CA ARG A 226 12.49 -7.10 19.01
C ARG A 226 11.29 -8.02 18.75
N PRO A 227 10.09 -7.69 19.28
CA PRO A 227 8.91 -8.46 18.99
C PRO A 227 8.57 -8.43 17.49
N THR A 228 7.89 -9.49 17.04
CA THR A 228 7.15 -9.55 15.78
C THR A 228 5.87 -8.72 15.85
N ALA A 229 5.22 -8.47 14.71
CA ALA A 229 3.99 -7.68 14.68
C ALA A 229 2.86 -8.36 15.47
N GLU A 230 2.80 -9.69 15.40
CA GLU A 230 1.87 -10.50 16.18
C GLU A 230 2.13 -10.39 17.68
N GLU A 231 3.38 -10.52 18.13
CA GLU A 231 3.72 -10.37 19.55
C GLU A 231 3.46 -8.94 20.07
N ALA A 232 3.73 -7.93 19.25
CA ALA A 232 3.48 -6.54 19.61
C ALA A 232 1.96 -6.23 19.73
N LEU A 233 1.11 -6.87 18.92
CA LEU A 233 -0.35 -6.72 19.01
C LEU A 233 -0.91 -7.24 20.35
N SER A 234 -0.30 -8.28 20.91
CA SER A 234 -0.69 -8.84 22.21
C SER A 234 -0.19 -8.04 23.42
N HIS A 235 0.52 -6.92 23.22
CA HIS A 235 1.03 -6.10 24.31
C HIS A 235 -0.09 -5.40 25.11
N PRO A 236 0.01 -5.27 26.46
CA PRO A 236 -1.01 -4.63 27.29
C PRO A 236 -1.45 -3.23 26.82
N PHE A 237 -0.52 -2.46 26.24
CA PHE A 237 -0.79 -1.13 25.67
C PHE A 237 -1.90 -1.13 24.60
N LEU A 238 -2.04 -2.23 23.84
CA LEU A 238 -3.01 -2.37 22.75
C LEU A 238 -4.21 -3.27 23.12
N LYS A 239 -4.32 -3.68 24.39
CA LYS A 239 -5.36 -4.62 24.86
C LYS A 239 -6.79 -4.19 24.51
N THR A 240 -7.05 -2.89 24.42
CA THR A 240 -8.37 -2.33 24.07
C THR A 240 -8.77 -2.59 22.61
N PHE A 241 -7.80 -2.76 21.71
CA PHE A 241 -8.01 -2.95 20.27
C PHE A 241 -7.65 -4.35 19.78
N HIS A 242 -6.76 -5.07 20.48
CA HIS A 242 -6.32 -6.41 20.10
C HIS A 242 -7.50 -7.38 19.95
N ASN A 243 -7.62 -7.97 18.76
CA ASN A 243 -8.65 -8.96 18.44
C ASN A 243 -8.11 -9.99 17.44
N PRO A 244 -7.65 -11.17 17.89
CA PRO A 244 -7.07 -12.19 17.02
C PRO A 244 -7.97 -12.66 15.87
N MET A 245 -9.30 -12.57 16.03
CA MET A 245 -10.27 -12.97 14.99
C MET A 245 -10.37 -11.94 13.86
N ASP A 246 -10.03 -10.70 14.16
CA ASP A 246 -10.01 -9.58 13.23
C ASP A 246 -8.57 -9.14 12.97
N GLU A 247 -7.60 -10.07 12.91
CA GLU A 247 -6.20 -9.78 12.62
C GLU A 247 -5.65 -10.82 11.63
N PRO A 248 -6.01 -10.68 10.34
CA PRO A 248 -5.80 -11.72 9.34
C PRO A 248 -4.31 -11.95 9.06
N THR A 249 -4.02 -13.15 8.58
CA THR A 249 -2.71 -13.51 8.01
C THR A 249 -2.89 -13.90 6.54
N LYS A 250 -1.77 -14.04 5.84
CA LYS A 250 -1.69 -14.47 4.45
C LYS A 250 -0.63 -15.54 4.33
N GLU A 251 -0.85 -16.49 3.42
CA GLU A 251 0.16 -17.48 3.08
C GLU A 251 1.39 -16.81 2.46
N PHE A 252 2.53 -17.51 2.54
CA PHE A 252 3.79 -17.01 1.99
C PHE A 252 3.69 -16.86 0.47
N LEU A 253 4.05 -15.69 -0.06
CA LEU A 253 4.07 -15.46 -1.50
C LEU A 253 5.19 -16.26 -2.15
N VAL A 254 4.82 -17.30 -2.90
CA VAL A 254 5.74 -18.02 -3.79
C VAL A 254 5.76 -17.31 -5.14
N ASP A 255 6.95 -16.87 -5.58
CA ASP A 255 7.14 -16.18 -6.87
C ASP A 255 8.06 -17.00 -7.78
N GLU A 256 7.45 -17.68 -8.76
CA GLU A 256 8.10 -18.53 -9.74
C GLU A 256 9.08 -17.78 -10.67
N HIS A 257 9.02 -16.44 -10.68
CA HIS A 257 9.88 -15.59 -11.50
C HIS A 257 11.06 -15.00 -10.71
N GLN A 258 11.10 -15.12 -9.38
CA GLN A 258 12.06 -14.40 -8.53
C GLN A 258 13.53 -14.75 -8.81
N ALA A 259 13.82 -16.05 -8.96
CA ALA A 259 15.16 -16.60 -9.19
C ALA A 259 15.59 -16.57 -10.67
N LYS A 260 14.68 -16.22 -11.58
CA LYS A 260 14.92 -16.22 -13.01
C LYS A 260 15.45 -14.86 -13.47
N VAL A 261 16.26 -14.89 -14.52
CA VAL A 261 16.78 -13.69 -15.17
C VAL A 261 16.03 -13.52 -16.49
N TYR A 262 15.23 -12.46 -16.56
CA TYR A 262 14.44 -12.10 -17.73
C TYR A 262 14.94 -10.79 -18.32
N SER A 263 14.99 -10.69 -19.64
CA SER A 263 15.15 -9.44 -20.38
C SER A 263 13.99 -8.48 -20.12
N THR A 264 14.15 -7.21 -20.49
CA THR A 264 13.08 -6.22 -20.41
C THR A 264 11.84 -6.65 -21.22
N ALA A 265 12.03 -7.26 -22.39
CA ALA A 265 10.94 -7.71 -23.24
C ALA A 265 10.15 -8.86 -22.60
N GLU A 266 10.83 -9.82 -21.97
CA GLU A 266 10.16 -10.91 -21.27
C GLU A 266 9.37 -10.41 -20.06
N TRP A 267 9.93 -9.48 -19.26
CA TRP A 267 9.17 -8.85 -18.18
C TRP A 267 7.94 -8.10 -18.69
N LYS A 268 8.09 -7.40 -19.81
CA LYS A 268 6.99 -6.68 -20.47
C LYS A 268 5.87 -7.63 -20.86
N SER A 269 6.19 -8.80 -21.43
CA SER A 269 5.21 -9.85 -21.75
C SER A 269 4.51 -10.41 -20.52
N ILE A 270 5.24 -10.69 -19.44
CA ILE A 270 4.65 -11.18 -18.19
C ILE A 270 3.68 -10.16 -17.62
N ILE A 271 4.08 -8.88 -17.55
CA ILE A 271 3.23 -7.81 -17.02
C ILE A 271 2.00 -7.60 -17.92
N TRP A 272 2.16 -7.64 -19.25
CA TRP A 272 1.04 -7.56 -20.19
C TRP A 272 -0.01 -8.65 -19.91
N GLN A 273 0.43 -9.90 -19.79
CA GLN A 273 -0.46 -11.01 -19.47
C GLN A 273 -1.17 -10.82 -18.11
N MET A 274 -0.45 -10.33 -17.08
CA MET A 274 -1.05 -10.03 -15.79
C MET A 274 -2.16 -8.97 -15.87
N ILE A 275 -2.05 -8.02 -16.80
CA ILE A 275 -3.10 -7.00 -17.03
C ILE A 275 -4.31 -7.63 -17.72
N GLU A 276 -4.09 -8.47 -18.74
CA GLU A 276 -5.17 -9.15 -19.47
C GLU A 276 -5.95 -10.13 -18.58
N GLU A 277 -5.26 -10.78 -17.64
CA GLU A 277 -5.84 -11.72 -16.69
C GLU A 277 -6.36 -11.04 -15.42
N PHE A 278 -6.15 -9.73 -15.25
CA PHE A 278 -6.58 -9.02 -14.06
C PHE A 278 -8.11 -9.00 -13.96
N VAL A 279 -8.62 -9.50 -12.83
CA VAL A 279 -10.05 -9.42 -12.48
C VAL A 279 -10.19 -8.44 -11.32
N PRO A 280 -10.95 -7.34 -11.49
CA PRO A 280 -11.24 -6.42 -10.39
C PRO A 280 -11.86 -7.14 -9.19
N PRO A 281 -11.49 -6.77 -7.95
CA PRO A 281 -12.09 -7.38 -6.77
C PRO A 281 -13.59 -7.10 -6.69
N PHE A 282 -14.36 -8.12 -6.28
CA PHE A 282 -15.82 -8.03 -6.26
C PHE A 282 -16.36 -7.05 -5.21
N TRP A 283 -15.63 -6.87 -4.10
CA TRP A 283 -16.02 -6.03 -2.96
C TRP A 283 -15.86 -4.52 -3.20
N ILE A 284 -15.41 -4.08 -4.38
CA ILE A 284 -15.33 -2.64 -4.71
C ILE A 284 -16.72 -2.01 -4.70
N ASN A 285 -17.72 -2.78 -5.14
CA ASN A 285 -19.09 -2.33 -5.30
C ASN A 285 -19.92 -2.44 -4.02
N ASP A 286 -19.36 -2.99 -2.93
CA ASP A 286 -20.07 -3.06 -1.66
C ASP A 286 -20.27 -1.61 -1.14
N GLU A 287 -21.54 -1.28 -0.87
CA GLU A 287 -22.09 0.07 -0.68
C GLU A 287 -21.65 0.74 0.64
N ASP A 288 -20.77 0.12 1.42
CA ASP A 288 -20.48 0.50 2.82
C ASP A 288 -19.69 1.82 2.98
N ASP A 289 -19.25 2.46 1.90
CA ASP A 289 -18.52 3.74 1.93
C ASP A 289 -19.39 4.97 1.59
N ILE A 290 -20.68 4.82 1.32
CA ILE A 290 -21.58 5.96 1.13
C ILE A 290 -22.00 6.48 2.52
N ALA A 291 -21.08 7.15 3.19
CA ALA A 291 -21.42 8.03 4.31
C ALA A 291 -21.76 9.42 3.72
N ASP A 292 -23.02 9.80 3.91
CA ASP A 292 -23.69 11.02 3.46
C ASP A 292 -22.87 12.32 3.60
N ASP A 293 -23.10 13.24 2.66
CA ASP A 293 -22.66 14.66 2.66
C ASP A 293 -23.11 15.45 3.91
#